data_AF-A0A0G1SMW9-F1
#
_entry.id   AF-A0A0G1SMW9-F1
#
_cell.length_a   1.000
_cell.length_b   1.000
_cell.length_c   1.000
_cell.angle_alpha   90.00
_cell.angle_beta   90.00
_cell.angle_gamma   90.00
#
_symmetry.space_group_name_H-M   'P 1'
#
loop_
_entity.id
_entity.type
_entity.pdbx_description
1 polymer ?
#
loop_
_entity_poly.entity_id
_entity_poly.type
_entity_poly.pdbx_seq_one_letter_code
_entity_poly.pdbx_strand_id
1 'polypeptide(L)'
;MLEYDDVLNKQRTTLYRKRQDILFSSMDTLKGIVSDAIRTVIERGCDSEMHQEESKEGFFHSLRESGVIDEAQYKTMATLDVLKQKEQLETWCLGRLQGRLKEDTWRAVLTLLLQILDVLWIEHLDMMQSLSDAARLRGYHGHYDSLVVYKTEGHRAFQSLLETFSFHVFWSLMRGQIK
;
A
#
# COMPACT_ATOMS: atom_id res chain seq x y z
N MET A 1 -13.35 -15.18 -23.10
CA MET A 1 -12.03 -14.51 -23.20
C MET A 1 -12.20 -13.01 -22.97
N LEU A 2 -13.03 -12.34 -23.78
CA LEU A 2 -13.36 -10.90 -23.64
C LEU A 2 -13.69 -10.44 -22.20
N GLU A 3 -14.52 -11.17 -21.46
CA GLU A 3 -14.93 -10.73 -20.11
C GLU A 3 -13.83 -10.80 -19.03
N TYR A 4 -12.82 -11.67 -19.22
CA TYR A 4 -11.66 -11.71 -18.32
C TYR A 4 -10.72 -10.53 -18.62
N ASP A 5 -10.56 -10.22 -19.90
CA ASP A 5 -9.78 -9.08 -20.38
C ASP A 5 -10.40 -7.76 -19.92
N ASP A 6 -11.74 -7.67 -19.86
CA ASP A 6 -12.45 -6.48 -19.39
C ASP A 6 -12.11 -6.11 -17.94
N VAL A 7 -11.97 -7.11 -17.05
CA VAL A 7 -11.59 -6.89 -15.65
C VAL A 7 -10.18 -6.32 -15.58
N LEU A 8 -9.24 -6.93 -16.30
CA LEU A 8 -7.85 -6.50 -16.33
C LEU A 8 -7.71 -5.11 -16.96
N ASN A 9 -8.47 -4.83 -18.02
CA ASN A 9 -8.46 -3.54 -18.70
C ASN A 9 -9.00 -2.40 -17.81
N LYS A 10 -10.03 -2.68 -16.99
CA LYS A 10 -10.51 -1.72 -15.98
C LYS A 10 -9.44 -1.40 -14.94
N GLN A 11 -8.76 -2.42 -14.41
CA GLN A 11 -7.65 -2.24 -13.47
C GLN A 11 -6.49 -1.46 -14.10
N ARG A 12 -6.10 -1.82 -15.33
CA ARG A 12 -5.07 -1.13 -16.11
C ARG A 12 -5.40 0.35 -16.32
N THR A 13 -6.64 0.67 -16.69
CA THR A 13 -7.08 2.05 -16.89
C THR A 13 -6.99 2.86 -15.60
N THR A 14 -7.40 2.28 -14.48
CA THR A 14 -7.28 2.90 -13.16
C THR A 14 -5.82 3.15 -12.78
N LEU A 15 -4.95 2.16 -13.00
CA LEU A 15 -3.53 2.27 -12.67
C LEU A 15 -2.82 3.30 -13.55
N TYR A 16 -3.11 3.32 -14.85
CA TYR A 16 -2.54 4.32 -15.75
C TYR A 16 -3.02 5.74 -15.44
N ARG A 17 -4.27 5.91 -15.01
CA ARG A 17 -4.73 7.20 -14.49
C ARG A 17 -3.91 7.61 -13.26
N LYS A 18 -3.78 6.73 -12.26
CA LYS A 18 -2.97 7.00 -11.06
C LYS A 18 -1.52 7.33 -11.41
N ARG A 19 -0.92 6.63 -12.38
CA ARG A 19 0.43 6.88 -12.88
C ARG A 19 0.55 8.25 -13.53
N GLN A 20 -0.45 8.63 -14.34
CA GLN A 20 -0.52 9.96 -14.96
C GLN A 20 -0.69 11.05 -13.91
N ASP A 21 -1.53 10.84 -12.91
CA ASP A 21 -1.73 11.76 -11.80
C ASP A 21 -0.42 11.98 -11.03
N ILE A 22 0.35 10.91 -10.76
CA ILE A 22 1.68 11.03 -10.14
C ILE A 22 2.65 11.78 -11.06
N LEU A 23 2.67 11.48 -12.37
CA LEU A 23 3.64 12.08 -13.29
C LEU A 23 3.45 13.60 -13.44
N PHE A 24 2.20 14.07 -13.45
CA PHE A 24 1.86 15.49 -13.61
C PHE A 24 1.48 16.17 -12.29
N SER A 25 1.72 15.52 -11.16
CA SER A 25 1.37 16.05 -9.85
C SER A 25 2.27 17.22 -9.45
N SER A 26 1.66 18.23 -8.81
CA SER A 26 2.41 19.25 -8.09
C SER A 26 3.00 18.66 -6.81
N MET A 27 3.94 19.39 -6.19
CA MET A 27 4.51 19.00 -4.90
C MET A 27 3.42 18.81 -3.83
N ASP A 28 2.39 19.65 -3.80
CA ASP A 28 1.32 19.54 -2.81
C ASP A 28 0.45 18.29 -3.04
N THR A 29 0.22 17.93 -4.30
CA THR A 29 -0.45 16.67 -4.64
C THR A 29 0.40 15.46 -4.24
N LEU A 30 1.71 15.49 -4.47
CA LEU A 30 2.62 14.42 -4.03
C LEU A 30 2.62 14.27 -2.51
N LYS A 31 2.62 15.38 -1.75
CA LYS A 31 2.47 15.37 -0.29
C LYS A 31 1.17 14.69 0.13
N GLY A 32 0.06 14.98 -0.56
CA GLY A 32 -1.22 14.31 -0.35
C GLY A 32 -1.12 12.79 -0.53
N ILE A 33 -0.55 12.33 -1.65
CA ILE A 33 -0.36 10.90 -1.93
C ILE A 33 0.48 10.21 -0.85
N VAL A 34 1.56 10.87 -0.40
CA VAL A 34 2.42 10.35 0.68
C VAL A 34 1.68 10.32 2.02
N SER A 35 0.90 11.36 2.32
CA SER A 35 0.09 11.42 3.53
C SER A 35 -0.96 10.30 3.56
N ASP A 36 -1.63 10.06 2.44
CA ASP A 36 -2.61 8.98 2.32
C ASP A 36 -1.95 7.61 2.45
N ALA A 37 -0.76 7.41 1.88
CA ALA A 37 0.01 6.19 2.06
C ALA A 37 0.38 5.94 3.54
N ILE A 38 0.81 6.98 4.26
CA ILE A 38 1.07 6.90 5.70
C ILE A 38 -0.20 6.50 6.45
N ARG A 39 -1.33 7.16 6.17
CA ARG A 39 -2.60 6.89 6.82
C ARG A 39 -3.02 5.45 6.59
N THR A 40 -2.98 4.95 5.35
CA THR A 40 -3.33 3.55 5.03
C THR A 40 -2.48 2.56 5.83
N VAL A 41 -1.17 2.78 5.93
CA VAL A 41 -0.26 1.88 6.66
C VAL A 41 -0.53 1.91 8.17
N ILE A 42 -0.76 3.08 8.74
CA ILE A 42 -1.08 3.22 10.17
C ILE A 42 -2.46 2.63 10.47
N GLU A 43 -3.46 2.88 9.62
CA GLU A 43 -4.79 2.31 9.77
C GLU A 43 -4.72 0.80 9.82
N ARG A 44 -4.02 0.18 8.86
CA ARG A 44 -3.83 -1.28 8.78
C ARG A 44 -2.99 -1.83 9.93
N GLY A 45 -1.89 -1.16 10.29
CA GLY A 45 -0.98 -1.61 11.35
C GLY A 45 -1.57 -1.48 12.75
N CYS A 46 -2.46 -0.51 12.97
CA CYS A 46 -3.15 -0.31 14.25
C CYS A 46 -4.53 -0.97 14.32
N ASP A 47 -5.05 -1.54 13.22
CA ASP A 47 -6.33 -2.23 13.25
C ASP A 47 -6.21 -3.56 14.01
N SER A 48 -7.07 -3.79 15.01
CA SER A 48 -7.11 -5.06 15.78
C SER A 48 -7.93 -6.13 15.09
N GLU A 49 -8.79 -5.75 14.15
CA GLU A 49 -9.79 -6.68 13.61
C GLU A 49 -9.18 -7.64 12.59
N MET A 50 -8.00 -7.32 12.02
CA MET A 50 -7.17 -8.23 11.24
C MET A 50 -6.32 -9.13 12.15
N HIS A 51 -7.00 -10.02 12.88
CA HIS A 51 -6.53 -11.28 13.47
C HIS A 51 -5.11 -11.34 14.09
N GLN A 52 -5.09 -11.52 15.42
CA GLN A 52 -3.98 -11.84 16.35
C GLN A 52 -3.27 -10.63 16.98
N GLU A 53 -3.21 -10.61 18.32
CA GLU A 53 -2.47 -9.64 19.16
C GLU A 53 -1.00 -9.51 18.72
N GLU A 54 -0.44 -10.59 18.17
CA GLU A 54 0.88 -10.65 17.53
C GLU A 54 1.05 -9.70 16.33
N SER A 55 -0.02 -9.35 15.61
CA SER A 55 0.01 -8.47 14.44
C SER A 55 0.21 -7.00 14.82
N LYS A 56 -0.45 -6.54 15.89
CA LYS A 56 -0.27 -5.19 16.45
C LYS A 56 1.13 -5.04 17.05
N GLU A 57 1.54 -6.00 17.87
CA GLU A 57 2.89 -6.01 18.41
C GLU A 57 3.91 -6.06 17.26
N GLY A 58 3.67 -6.87 16.23
CA GLY A 58 4.51 -6.96 15.04
C GLY A 58 4.67 -5.65 14.27
N PHE A 59 3.60 -4.85 14.14
CA PHE A 59 3.66 -3.55 13.47
C PHE A 59 4.51 -2.54 14.25
N PHE A 60 4.20 -2.32 15.53
CA PHE A 60 4.96 -1.39 16.37
C PHE A 60 6.42 -1.87 16.58
N HIS A 61 6.63 -3.19 16.66
CA HIS A 61 7.96 -3.78 16.67
C HIS A 61 8.73 -3.46 15.39
N SER A 62 8.11 -3.62 14.22
CA SER A 62 8.72 -3.29 12.93
C SER A 62 9.09 -1.80 12.82
N LEU A 63 8.23 -0.91 13.34
CA LEU A 63 8.52 0.53 13.40
C LEU A 63 9.73 0.83 14.32
N ARG A 64 9.85 0.12 15.43
CA ARG A 64 10.98 0.27 16.35
C ARG A 64 12.28 -0.25 15.72
N GLU A 65 12.28 -1.47 15.19
CA GLU A 65 13.47 -2.09 14.59
C GLU A 65 14.01 -1.30 13.39
N SER A 66 13.12 -0.69 12.62
CA SER A 66 13.49 0.19 11.51
C SER A 66 13.96 1.58 11.94
N GLY A 67 13.89 1.92 13.24
CA GLY A 67 14.29 3.22 13.79
C GLY A 67 13.32 4.36 13.46
N VAL A 68 12.09 4.03 13.08
CA VAL A 68 11.03 5.01 12.80
C VAL A 68 10.52 5.63 14.10
N ILE A 69 10.34 4.79 15.13
CA ILE A 69 10.02 5.20 16.49
C ILE A 69 11.14 4.74 17.43
N ASP A 70 11.36 5.49 18.51
CA ASP A 70 12.29 5.08 19.58
C ASP A 70 11.58 4.25 20.68
N GLU A 71 12.37 3.74 21.63
CA GLU A 71 11.86 2.91 22.73
C GLU A 71 10.92 3.68 23.68
N ALA A 72 11.09 4.99 23.81
CA ALA A 72 10.21 5.81 24.64
C ALA A 72 8.85 5.97 23.97
N GLN A 73 8.83 6.28 22.67
CA GLN A 73 7.64 6.38 21.84
C GLN A 73 6.87 5.06 21.78
N TYR A 74 7.58 3.94 21.61
CA TYR A 74 6.98 2.61 21.64
C TYR A 74 6.22 2.36 22.95
N LYS A 75 6.87 2.62 24.10
CA LYS A 75 6.25 2.44 25.42
C LYS A 75 5.07 3.37 25.63
N THR A 76 5.16 4.64 25.22
CA THR A 76 4.04 5.57 25.31
C THR A 76 2.86 5.08 24.48
N MET A 77 3.09 4.69 23.23
CA MET A 77 2.03 4.23 22.32
C MET A 77 1.37 2.95 22.80
N ALA A 78 2.12 2.01 23.37
CA ALA A 78 1.59 0.78 23.94
C ALA A 78 0.56 1.01 25.07
N THR A 79 0.58 2.17 25.74
CA THR A 79 -0.36 2.52 26.82
C THR A 79 -1.60 3.28 26.35
N LEU A 80 -1.64 3.70 25.08
CA LEU A 80 -2.72 4.51 24.52
C LEU A 80 -3.82 3.66 23.91
N ASP A 81 -5.02 4.26 23.80
CA ASP A 81 -6.09 3.70 22.98
C ASP A 81 -5.73 3.75 21.48
N VAL A 82 -6.37 2.89 20.69
CA VAL A 82 -6.06 2.72 19.26
C VAL A 82 -6.26 4.01 18.47
N LEU A 83 -7.23 4.85 18.84
CA LEU A 83 -7.47 6.11 18.12
C LEU A 83 -6.31 7.10 18.35
N LYS A 84 -5.86 7.24 19.60
CA LYS A 84 -4.72 8.09 19.94
C LYS A 84 -3.41 7.55 19.40
N GLN A 85 -3.23 6.22 19.36
CA GLN A 85 -2.09 5.59 18.71
C GLN A 85 -1.98 6.02 17.25
N LYS A 86 -3.09 5.93 16.49
CA LYS A 86 -3.16 6.33 15.09
C LYS A 86 -2.82 7.82 14.91
N GLU A 87 -3.47 8.68 15.68
CA GLU A 87 -3.27 10.14 15.60
C GLU A 87 -1.81 10.55 15.90
N GLN A 88 -1.22 10.00 16.98
CA GLN A 88 0.16 10.30 17.34
C GLN A 88 1.16 9.77 16.32
N LEU A 89 0.96 8.54 15.81
CA LEU A 89 1.81 7.99 14.77
C LEU A 89 1.74 8.82 13.48
N GLU A 90 0.54 9.21 13.03
CA GLU A 90 0.37 9.98 11.79
C GLU A 90 1.08 11.33 11.92
N THR A 91 0.85 12.02 13.04
CA THR A 91 1.50 13.31 13.34
C THR A 91 3.03 13.18 13.39
N TRP A 92 3.55 12.15 14.06
CA TRP A 92 4.99 11.88 14.12
C TRP A 92 5.59 11.61 12.74
N CYS A 93 4.95 10.73 11.96
CA CYS A 93 5.42 10.33 10.64
C CYS A 93 5.47 11.51 9.68
N LEU A 94 4.41 12.32 9.65
CA LEU A 94 4.33 13.52 8.82
C LEU A 94 5.37 14.56 9.24
N GLY A 95 5.51 14.83 10.54
CA GLY A 95 6.52 15.76 11.06
C GLY A 95 7.95 15.32 10.72
N ARG A 96 8.23 14.02 10.84
CA ARG A 96 9.53 13.43 10.46
C ARG A 96 9.82 13.59 8.98
N LEU A 97 8.84 13.40 8.09
CA LEU A 97 9.03 13.60 6.66
C LEU A 97 9.21 15.08 6.31
N GLN A 98 8.45 15.99 6.91
CA GLN A 98 8.59 17.43 6.68
C GLN A 98 9.98 17.95 7.04
N GLY A 99 10.59 17.43 8.12
CA GLY A 99 11.96 17.79 8.50
C GLY A 99 13.05 17.23 7.57
N ARG A 100 12.74 16.15 6.81
CA ARG A 100 13.72 15.43 5.97
C ARG A 100 13.63 15.76 4.49
N LEU A 101 12.41 15.88 3.96
CA LEU A 101 12.15 16.07 2.53
C LEU A 101 12.18 17.56 2.21
N LYS A 102 13.28 18.00 1.60
CA LYS A 102 13.40 19.35 1.02
C LYS A 102 12.73 19.40 -0.35
N GLU A 103 12.54 20.60 -0.88
CA GLU A 103 11.91 20.84 -2.19
C GLU A 103 12.58 20.02 -3.31
N ASP A 104 13.92 19.97 -3.33
CA ASP A 104 14.70 19.23 -4.33
C ASP A 104 14.51 17.70 -4.26
N THR A 105 14.11 17.17 -3.09
CA THR A 105 13.92 15.72 -2.88
C THR A 105 12.62 15.20 -3.47
N TRP A 106 11.63 16.08 -3.73
CA TRP A 106 10.31 15.66 -4.25
C TRP A 106 10.37 15.06 -5.65
N ARG A 107 11.37 15.41 -6.46
CA ARG A 107 11.61 14.74 -7.75
C ARG A 107 12.02 13.28 -7.58
N ALA A 108 12.85 13.00 -6.58
CA ALA A 108 13.24 11.63 -6.23
C ALA A 108 12.03 10.86 -5.67
N VAL A 109 11.19 11.50 -4.86
CA VAL A 109 9.92 10.91 -4.39
C VAL A 109 9.01 10.55 -5.56
N LEU A 110 8.78 11.46 -6.51
CA LEU A 110 7.97 11.18 -7.72
C LEU A 110 8.51 9.96 -8.47
N THR A 111 9.83 9.90 -8.68
CA THR A 111 10.49 8.78 -9.36
C THR A 111 10.28 7.47 -8.61
N LEU A 112 10.44 7.49 -7.28
CA LEU A 112 10.21 6.35 -6.40
C LEU A 112 8.75 5.86 -6.48
N LEU A 113 7.77 6.76 -6.43
CA LEU A 113 6.35 6.39 -6.52
C LEU A 113 6.05 5.68 -7.86
N LEU A 114 6.57 6.20 -8.97
CA LEU A 114 6.39 5.58 -10.28
C LEU A 114 7.07 4.22 -10.36
N GLN A 115 8.30 4.09 -9.86
CA GLN A 115 9.04 2.82 -9.84
C GLN A 115 8.31 1.74 -9.05
N ILE A 116 7.84 2.05 -7.84
CA ILE A 116 7.08 1.11 -7.01
C ILE A 116 5.80 0.69 -7.74
N LEU A 117 5.06 1.64 -8.32
CA LEU A 117 3.80 1.35 -9.02
C LEU A 117 4.03 0.45 -10.24
N ASP A 118 5.07 0.72 -11.03
CA ASP A 118 5.39 -0.03 -12.24
C ASP A 118 5.81 -1.48 -11.90
N VAL A 119 6.60 -1.70 -10.84
CA VAL A 119 6.98 -3.05 -10.38
C VAL A 119 5.77 -3.83 -9.89
N LEU A 120 4.96 -3.26 -9.00
CA LEU A 120 3.78 -3.93 -8.45
C LEU A 120 2.75 -4.27 -9.53
N TRP A 121 2.62 -3.42 -10.54
CA TRP A 121 1.72 -3.71 -11.65
C TRP A 121 2.16 -4.94 -12.45
N ILE A 122 3.45 -5.10 -12.71
CA ILE A 122 3.98 -6.28 -13.41
C ILE A 122 3.69 -7.55 -12.60
N GLU A 123 3.97 -7.53 -11.30
CA GLU A 123 3.67 -8.65 -10.40
C GLU A 123 2.17 -8.98 -10.38
N HIS A 124 1.32 -7.96 -10.41
CA HIS A 124 -0.13 -8.13 -10.47
C HIS A 124 -0.60 -8.75 -11.79
N LEU A 125 0.03 -8.42 -12.92
CA LEU A 125 -0.28 -9.07 -14.20
C LEU A 125 0.00 -10.58 -14.14
N ASP A 126 1.14 -10.98 -13.58
CA ASP A 126 1.53 -12.39 -13.41
C ASP A 126 0.57 -13.13 -12.47
N MET A 127 0.18 -12.48 -11.38
CA MET A 127 -0.83 -13.01 -10.45
C MET A 127 -2.19 -13.17 -11.12
N MET A 128 -2.63 -12.18 -11.92
CA MET A 128 -3.92 -12.23 -12.63
C MET A 128 -3.92 -13.33 -13.70
N GLN A 129 -2.80 -13.56 -14.37
CA GLN A 129 -2.65 -14.69 -15.29
C GLN A 129 -2.83 -16.02 -14.56
N SER A 130 -2.11 -16.20 -13.45
CA SER A 130 -2.22 -17.40 -12.59
C SER A 130 -3.64 -17.61 -12.05
N LEU A 131 -4.32 -16.51 -11.66
CA LEU A 131 -5.70 -16.54 -11.20
C LEU A 131 -6.66 -16.95 -12.32
N SER A 132 -6.45 -16.48 -13.55
CA SER A 132 -7.26 -16.87 -14.71
C SER A 132 -7.15 -18.37 -14.95
N ASP A 133 -5.93 -18.91 -14.93
CA ASP A 133 -5.68 -20.34 -15.15
C ASP A 133 -6.31 -21.20 -14.04
N ALA A 134 -6.14 -20.80 -12.77
CA ALA A 134 -6.76 -21.48 -11.63
C ALA A 134 -8.30 -21.40 -11.65
N ALA A 135 -8.88 -20.29 -12.11
CA ALA A 135 -10.33 -20.14 -12.23
C ALA A 135 -10.91 -21.05 -13.33
N ARG A 136 -10.20 -21.21 -14.46
CA ARG A 136 -10.59 -22.12 -15.55
C ARG A 136 -10.57 -23.58 -15.10
N LEU A 137 -9.55 -23.99 -14.35
CA LEU A 137 -9.46 -25.36 -13.81
C LEU A 137 -10.60 -25.69 -12.82
N ARG A 138 -10.99 -24.72 -11.99
CA ARG A 138 -12.12 -24.86 -11.04
C ARG A 138 -13.49 -24.90 -11.74
N GLY A 139 -13.67 -24.15 -12.82
CA GLY A 139 -14.90 -24.15 -13.61
C GLY A 139 -15.24 -25.50 -14.23
N TYR A 140 -14.21 -26.31 -14.51
CA TYR A 140 -14.38 -27.66 -15.07
C TYR A 140 -14.98 -28.68 -14.09
N HIS A 141 -14.94 -28.43 -12.77
CA HIS A 141 -15.27 -29.43 -11.73
C HIS A 141 -16.58 -29.13 -10.94
N GLY A 142 -17.29 -28.04 -11.24
CA GLY A 142 -18.68 -27.84 -10.80
C GLY A 142 -18.98 -26.67 -9.85
N HIS A 143 -20.15 -26.07 -10.09
CA HIS A 143 -20.98 -25.17 -9.27
C HIS A 143 -20.60 -23.69 -9.07
N TYR A 144 -19.36 -23.26 -9.33
CA TYR A 144 -19.02 -21.82 -9.27
C TYR A 144 -18.72 -21.25 -10.65
N ASP A 145 -19.29 -20.10 -10.97
CA ASP A 145 -18.96 -19.34 -12.18
C ASP A 145 -17.51 -18.85 -12.09
N SER A 146 -16.62 -19.42 -12.90
CA SER A 146 -15.20 -19.06 -12.96
C SER A 146 -14.98 -17.55 -13.14
N LEU A 147 -15.87 -16.87 -13.87
CA LEU A 147 -15.79 -15.43 -14.06
C LEU A 147 -16.09 -14.66 -12.77
N VAL A 148 -17.06 -15.13 -11.97
CA VAL A 148 -17.39 -14.53 -10.68
C VAL A 148 -16.22 -14.68 -9.70
N VAL A 149 -15.59 -15.86 -9.67
CA VAL A 149 -14.40 -16.11 -8.84
C VAL A 149 -13.26 -15.19 -9.28
N TYR A 150 -12.98 -15.14 -10.59
CA TYR A 150 -11.93 -14.28 -11.14
C TYR A 150 -12.16 -12.79 -10.84
N LYS A 151 -13.40 -12.29 -10.99
CA LYS A 151 -13.76 -10.90 -10.65
C LYS A 151 -13.55 -10.61 -9.16
N THR A 152 -14.00 -11.51 -8.29
CA THR A 152 -13.95 -11.34 -6.84
C THR A 152 -12.50 -11.37 -6.33
N GLU A 153 -11.76 -12.41 -6.68
CA GLU A 153 -10.37 -12.56 -6.28
C GLU A 153 -9.49 -11.51 -6.96
N GLY A 154 -9.72 -11.21 -8.23
CA GLY A 154 -8.98 -10.16 -8.95
C GLY A 154 -9.20 -8.77 -8.37
N HIS A 155 -10.40 -8.48 -7.84
CA HIS A 155 -10.65 -7.24 -7.10
C HIS A 155 -9.86 -7.20 -5.79
N ARG A 156 -9.89 -8.29 -4.99
CA ARG A 156 -9.11 -8.39 -3.75
C ARG A 156 -7.62 -8.22 -4.01
N ALA A 157 -7.12 -8.86 -5.06
CA ALA A 157 -5.73 -8.80 -5.47
C ALA A 157 -5.33 -7.37 -5.87
N PHE A 158 -6.20 -6.66 -6.58
CA PHE A 158 -5.97 -5.26 -6.92
C PHE A 158 -6.01 -4.32 -5.69
N GLN A 159 -6.88 -4.54 -4.72
CA GLN A 159 -6.85 -3.79 -3.45
C GLN A 159 -5.55 -4.06 -2.69
N SER A 160 -5.13 -5.33 -2.64
CA SER A 160 -3.85 -5.72 -2.04
C SER A 160 -2.65 -5.04 -2.73
N LEU A 161 -2.67 -4.89 -4.06
CA LEU A 161 -1.67 -4.10 -4.78
C LEU A 161 -1.61 -2.64 -4.30
N LEU A 162 -2.77 -1.99 -4.12
CA LEU A 162 -2.82 -0.58 -3.69
C LEU A 162 -2.34 -0.40 -2.26
N GLU A 163 -2.67 -1.35 -1.39
CA GLU A 163 -2.17 -1.38 0.00
C GLU A 163 -0.66 -1.61 0.03
N THR A 164 -0.18 -2.59 -0.74
CA THR A 164 1.24 -2.91 -0.87
C THR A 164 2.03 -1.73 -1.42
N PHE A 165 1.45 -0.98 -2.38
CA PHE A 165 1.99 0.29 -2.83
C PHE A 165 2.18 1.27 -1.66
N SER A 166 1.14 1.52 -0.86
CA SER A 166 1.23 2.40 0.32
C SER A 166 2.29 1.92 1.33
N PHE A 167 2.39 0.61 1.57
CA PHE A 167 3.42 0.02 2.43
C PHE A 167 4.83 0.27 1.91
N HIS A 168 5.10 0.01 0.63
CA HIS A 168 6.42 0.25 0.05
C HIS A 168 6.79 1.74 0.07
N VAL A 169 5.83 2.62 -0.23
CA VAL A 169 6.04 4.07 -0.15
C VAL A 169 6.40 4.46 1.28
N PHE A 170 5.60 4.08 2.26
CA PHE A 170 5.87 4.35 3.67
C PHE A 170 7.27 3.91 4.09
N TRP A 171 7.61 2.64 3.88
CA TRP A 171 8.89 2.10 4.33
C TRP A 171 10.09 2.71 3.62
N SER A 172 9.98 2.97 2.32
CA SER A 172 11.05 3.59 1.53
C SER A 172 11.36 5.01 2.00
N LEU A 173 10.32 5.81 2.25
CA LEU A 173 10.46 7.18 2.76
C LEU A 173 10.99 7.19 4.20
N MET A 174 10.48 6.29 5.04
CA MET A 174 10.81 6.25 6.46
C MET A 174 12.24 5.76 6.73
N ARG A 175 12.71 4.76 5.99
CA ARG A 175 14.10 4.26 6.09
C ARG A 175 15.11 5.19 5.42
N GLY A 176 14.68 6.15 4.60
CA GLY A 176 15.57 7.11 3.97
C GLY A 176 16.37 6.57 2.80
N GLN A 177 15.84 5.63 2.04
CA GLN A 177 16.52 5.10 0.85
C GLN A 177 16.51 6.07 -0.33
N ILE A 178 15.94 7.27 -0.17
CA ILE A 178 15.96 8.34 -1.15
C ILE A 178 17.34 8.98 -1.13
N LYS A 179 18.17 8.67 -2.13
CA LYS A 179 19.45 9.31 -2.37
C LYS A 179 19.30 10.48 -3.35
#